data_AF-A0A934P3L3-F1
#
_entry.id   AF-A0A934P3L3-F1
#
_cell.length_a   1.000
_cell.length_b   1.000
_cell.length_c   1.000
_cell.angle_alpha   90.00
_cell.angle_beta   90.00
_cell.angle_gamma   90.00
#
_symmetry.space_group_name_H-M   'P 1'
#
loop_
_entity.id
_entity.type
_entity.pdbx_description
1 polymer ?
#
loop_
_entity_poly.entity_id
_entity_poly.type
_entity_poly.pdbx_seq_one_letter_code
_entity_poly.pdbx_strand_id
1 'polypeptide(L)'
;MFRRYRRRALAFRAWRHFGEHDCRHAAFRRSQQLTFATQPGDTVSNTITVTDASFADDVLTSEKPVLVDFWATWCGPCRMVAPVLEEIAKEHGDKLTIAKLDIDANPGTQRDYQVMSIPTLILFKGGKPAKQIVGAKGKAALLRELSDHI
;
A
#
# COMPACT_ATOMS: atom_id res chain seq x y z
N MET A 1 47.33 33.25 30.61
CA MET A 1 47.44 32.84 32.02
C MET A 1 46.36 31.78 32.31
N PHE A 2 46.40 30.60 31.69
CA PHE A 2 46.87 29.32 32.25
C PHE A 2 46.80 29.17 33.79
N ARG A 3 45.87 28.33 34.26
CA ARG A 3 45.90 27.42 35.43
C ARG A 3 44.49 26.78 35.52
N ARG A 4 44.23 25.51 35.84
CA ARG A 4 45.04 24.30 36.10
C ARG A 4 44.01 23.22 36.49
N TYR A 5 44.03 22.05 35.85
CA TYR A 5 43.65 20.72 36.38
C TYR A 5 44.06 19.75 35.23
N ARG A 6 45.14 18.96 35.16
CA ARG A 6 45.86 18.06 36.10
C ARG A 6 44.87 17.16 36.84
N ARG A 7 44.78 15.84 36.66
CA ARG A 7 45.80 14.77 36.45
C ARG A 7 45.08 13.47 36.02
N ARG A 8 45.59 12.74 35.00
CA ARG A 8 46.31 11.45 35.06
C ARG A 8 45.53 10.22 35.55
N ALA A 9 45.39 9.21 34.68
CA ALA A 9 46.00 7.87 34.75
C ALA A 9 45.46 7.04 33.56
N LEU A 10 46.27 6.69 32.55
CA LEU A 10 47.07 5.46 32.46
C LEU A 10 46.26 4.16 32.60
N ALA A 11 45.99 3.48 31.49
CA ALA A 11 46.10 2.03 31.38
C ALA A 11 46.21 1.61 29.91
N PHE A 12 47.41 1.18 29.56
CA PHE A 12 47.81 0.54 28.31
C PHE A 12 47.39 -0.94 28.33
N ARG A 13 46.99 -1.47 27.17
CA ARG A 13 47.11 -2.88 26.71
C ARG A 13 46.63 -4.02 27.63
N ALA A 14 45.71 -4.83 27.12
CA ALA A 14 45.92 -6.27 26.97
C ALA A 14 44.82 -6.91 26.09
N TRP A 15 45.25 -7.82 25.23
CA TRP A 15 44.49 -8.57 24.26
C TRP A 15 44.37 -10.02 24.76
N ARG A 16 43.29 -10.71 24.37
CA ARG A 16 43.03 -12.17 24.35
C ARG A 16 42.33 -12.84 25.55
N HIS A 17 41.31 -13.60 25.13
CA HIS A 17 40.95 -14.98 25.49
C HIS A 17 39.85 -15.22 26.54
N PHE A 18 38.66 -15.55 26.03
CA PHE A 18 37.71 -16.58 26.46
C PHE A 18 36.59 -16.58 25.39
N GLY A 19 36.17 -17.64 24.70
CA GLY A 19 36.01 -19.04 25.07
C GLY A 19 34.54 -19.40 24.82
N GLU A 20 34.30 -20.18 23.75
CA GLU A 20 33.13 -21.00 23.33
C GLU A 20 31.74 -20.82 23.96
N HIS A 21 30.68 -20.91 23.14
CA HIS A 21 29.57 -21.86 23.37
C HIS A 21 28.71 -22.05 22.10
N ASP A 22 28.64 -23.32 21.67
CA ASP A 22 27.89 -23.90 20.56
C ASP A 22 26.38 -23.96 20.85
N CYS A 23 25.53 -23.67 19.86
CA CYS A 23 24.21 -24.29 19.75
C CYS A 23 23.83 -24.41 18.26
N ARG A 24 24.24 -25.56 17.70
CA ARG A 24 23.54 -26.29 16.63
C ARG A 24 22.00 -26.29 16.79
N HIS A 25 21.34 -26.57 15.66
CA HIS A 25 19.90 -26.74 15.36
C HIS A 25 19.27 -25.45 14.77
N ALA A 26 18.72 -25.43 13.56
CA ALA A 26 18.14 -26.50 12.77
C ALA A 26 18.36 -26.24 11.26
N ALA A 27 18.56 -27.35 10.56
CA ALA A 27 18.39 -27.43 9.12
C ALA A 27 16.95 -27.08 8.76
N PHE A 28 16.77 -26.04 7.96
CA PHE A 28 15.67 -25.98 7.00
C PHE A 28 16.09 -25.09 5.83
N ARG A 29 17.01 -25.62 5.01
CA ARG A 29 17.11 -25.21 3.61
C ARG A 29 15.77 -25.56 2.96
N ARG A 30 14.80 -24.67 3.06
CA ARG A 30 13.58 -24.76 2.27
C ARG A 30 13.86 -24.11 0.92
N SER A 31 14.21 -24.96 -0.03
CA SER A 31 13.92 -24.71 -1.44
C SER A 31 12.41 -24.44 -1.58
N GLN A 32 12.05 -23.16 -1.62
CA GLN A 32 10.76 -22.53 -1.98
C GLN A 32 10.89 -21.09 -1.44
N GLN A 33 11.16 -20.05 -2.24
CA GLN A 33 10.20 -19.52 -3.19
C GLN A 33 10.93 -18.74 -4.30
N LEU A 34 10.92 -19.28 -5.52
CA LEU A 34 10.81 -18.46 -6.72
C LEU A 34 9.31 -18.35 -6.96
N THR A 35 8.72 -17.19 -6.65
CA THR A 35 7.53 -16.61 -7.31
C THR A 35 7.14 -15.32 -6.58
N PHE A 36 7.18 -14.23 -7.34
CA PHE A 36 6.34 -13.04 -7.26
C PHE A 36 6.03 -12.44 -5.87
N ALA A 37 6.44 -11.18 -5.68
CA ALA A 37 6.02 -10.36 -4.56
C ALA A 37 4.50 -10.13 -4.60
N THR A 38 3.73 -11.01 -3.96
CA THR A 38 2.36 -10.71 -3.53
C THR A 38 2.44 -10.13 -2.14
N GLN A 39 1.99 -8.89 -2.00
CA GLN A 39 1.99 -8.18 -0.73
C GLN A 39 0.94 -8.79 0.22
N PRO A 40 1.24 -8.97 1.51
CA PRO A 40 0.29 -9.44 2.50
C PRO A 40 -0.72 -8.33 2.81
N GLY A 41 -1.68 -8.16 1.91
CA GLY A 41 -2.84 -7.27 2.01
C GLY A 41 -4.03 -7.76 1.16
N ASP A 42 -3.82 -8.80 0.34
CA ASP A 42 -4.85 -9.42 -0.48
C ASP A 42 -5.29 -10.74 0.16
N THR A 43 -6.23 -10.70 1.11
CA THR A 43 -6.84 -11.94 1.63
C THR A 43 -8.36 -11.77 1.65
N VAL A 44 -8.97 -12.15 0.53
CA VAL A 44 -10.42 -12.24 0.26
C VAL A 44 -11.18 -10.93 0.56
N SER A 45 -10.70 -9.84 0.00
CA SER A 45 -11.41 -8.56 -0.04
C SER A 45 -12.33 -8.54 -1.28
N ASN A 46 -13.54 -7.99 -1.19
CA ASN A 46 -14.45 -7.75 -2.32
C ASN A 46 -13.93 -6.64 -3.27
N THR A 47 -12.61 -6.56 -3.39
CA THR A 47 -11.88 -5.57 -4.16
C THR A 47 -11.06 -6.30 -5.22
N ILE A 48 -11.06 -5.78 -6.44
CA ILE A 48 -10.24 -6.32 -7.52
C ILE A 48 -8.93 -5.53 -7.60
N THR A 49 -7.84 -6.18 -7.98
CA THR A 49 -6.58 -5.49 -8.28
C THR A 49 -6.50 -5.31 -9.78
N VAL A 50 -6.28 -4.08 -10.24
CA VAL A 50 -6.21 -3.73 -11.65
C VAL A 50 -4.81 -3.23 -12.00
N THR A 51 -4.41 -3.47 -13.24
CA THR A 51 -3.10 -3.06 -13.77
C THR A 51 -3.28 -2.23 -15.04
N ASP A 52 -2.24 -1.55 -15.52
CA ASP A 52 -2.27 -0.79 -16.78
C ASP A 52 -2.83 -1.63 -17.95
N ALA A 53 -2.52 -2.93 -17.99
CA ALA A 53 -2.98 -3.83 -19.05
C ALA A 53 -4.44 -4.26 -18.88
N SER A 54 -4.91 -4.46 -17.64
CA SER A 54 -6.28 -4.94 -17.36
C SER A 54 -7.28 -3.82 -17.13
N PHE A 55 -6.82 -2.58 -16.95
CA PHE A 55 -7.65 -1.43 -16.61
C PHE A 55 -8.77 -1.19 -17.63
N ALA A 56 -8.46 -1.29 -18.92
CA ALA A 56 -9.44 -1.08 -19.98
C ALA A 56 -10.59 -2.09 -19.86
N ASP A 57 -10.28 -3.36 -19.70
CA ASP A 57 -11.28 -4.41 -19.58
C ASP A 57 -12.03 -4.33 -18.24
N ASP A 58 -11.31 -4.31 -17.13
CA ASP A 58 -11.91 -4.40 -15.78
C ASP A 58 -12.68 -3.14 -15.37
N VAL A 59 -12.23 -1.95 -15.80
CA VAL A 59 -12.80 -0.66 -15.39
C VAL A 59 -13.65 -0.04 -16.49
N LEU A 60 -13.17 0.00 -17.74
CA LEU A 60 -13.85 0.74 -18.80
C LEU A 60 -15.01 -0.05 -19.42
N THR A 61 -14.93 -1.38 -19.47
CA THR A 61 -16.02 -2.23 -19.99
C THR A 61 -17.03 -2.65 -18.93
N SER A 62 -16.80 -2.29 -17.67
CA SER A 62 -17.68 -2.66 -16.57
C SER A 62 -19.07 -2.02 -16.69
N GLU A 63 -20.11 -2.85 -16.52
CA GLU A 63 -21.50 -2.38 -16.45
C GLU A 63 -21.80 -1.66 -15.13
N LYS A 64 -21.12 -2.06 -14.06
CA LYS A 64 -21.27 -1.46 -12.74
C LYS A 64 -20.32 -0.26 -12.60
N PRO A 65 -20.69 0.76 -11.81
CA PRO A 65 -19.73 1.77 -11.39
C PRO A 65 -18.50 1.11 -10.73
N VAL A 66 -17.31 1.54 -11.11
CA VAL A 66 -16.04 1.03 -10.59
C VAL A 66 -15.28 2.16 -9.91
N LEU A 67 -15.04 2.05 -8.61
CA LEU A 67 -14.21 2.98 -7.86
C LEU A 67 -12.77 2.50 -7.85
N VAL A 68 -11.88 3.21 -8.53
CA VAL A 68 -10.45 2.90 -8.55
C VAL A 68 -9.74 3.69 -7.45
N ASP A 69 -9.09 2.96 -6.54
CA ASP A 69 -8.19 3.47 -5.50
C ASP A 69 -6.75 3.48 -6.01
N PHE A 70 -6.21 4.67 -6.21
CA PHE A 70 -4.82 4.88 -6.58
C PHE A 70 -3.98 4.95 -5.31
N TRP A 71 -3.24 3.86 -5.04
CA TRP A 71 -2.49 3.68 -3.81
C TRP A 71 -1.01 3.38 -4.10
N ALA A 72 -0.18 3.46 -3.06
CA ALA A 72 1.21 3.04 -3.10
C ALA A 72 1.69 2.62 -1.70
N THR A 73 2.78 1.85 -1.65
CA THR A 73 3.34 1.29 -0.40
C THR A 73 3.90 2.35 0.55
N TRP A 74 4.40 3.44 0.00
CA TRP A 74 4.95 4.59 0.72
C TRP A 74 3.87 5.56 1.21
N CYS A 75 2.59 5.33 0.85
CA CYS A 75 1.48 6.17 1.27
C CYS A 75 1.00 5.85 2.69
N GLY A 76 1.53 6.59 3.67
CA GLY A 76 1.09 6.49 5.06
C GLY A 76 -0.44 6.58 5.26
N PRO A 77 -1.12 7.63 4.73
CA PRO A 77 -2.57 7.80 4.88
C PRO A 77 -3.41 6.72 4.19
N CYS A 78 -2.94 6.13 3.09
CA CYS A 78 -3.67 5.10 2.33
C CYS A 78 -3.96 3.87 3.18
N ARG A 79 -3.06 3.51 4.11
CA ARG A 79 -3.23 2.37 5.02
C ARG A 79 -4.48 2.50 5.92
N MET A 80 -4.92 3.72 6.22
CA MET A 80 -6.15 3.94 7.00
C MET A 80 -7.40 3.88 6.14
N VAL A 81 -7.30 4.18 4.84
CA VAL A 81 -8.42 4.16 3.89
C VAL A 81 -8.69 2.75 3.37
N ALA A 82 -7.67 1.90 3.26
CA ALA A 82 -7.80 0.50 2.83
C ALA A 82 -8.93 -0.28 3.55
N PRO A 83 -8.99 -0.36 4.90
CA PRO A 83 -10.07 -1.09 5.58
C PRO A 83 -11.45 -0.45 5.36
N VAL A 84 -11.51 0.88 5.18
CA VAL A 84 -12.75 1.58 4.88
C VAL A 84 -13.30 1.18 3.50
N LEU A 85 -12.42 1.07 2.50
CA LEU A 85 -12.81 0.61 1.17
C LEU A 85 -13.29 -0.84 1.22
N GLU A 86 -12.60 -1.72 1.95
CA GLU A 86 -13.05 -3.11 2.10
C GLU A 86 -14.45 -3.23 2.74
N GLU A 87 -14.76 -2.39 3.72
CA GLU A 87 -16.12 -2.34 4.28
C GLU A 87 -17.15 -1.88 3.25
N ILE A 88 -16.84 -0.83 2.47
CA ILE A 88 -17.74 -0.34 1.41
C ILE A 88 -17.93 -1.42 0.34
N ALA A 89 -16.88 -2.15 -0.03
CA ALA A 89 -16.95 -3.27 -0.97
C ALA A 89 -17.80 -4.44 -0.44
N LYS A 90 -17.82 -4.65 0.88
CA LYS A 90 -18.70 -5.67 1.50
C LYS A 90 -20.16 -5.23 1.52
N GLU A 91 -20.44 -3.97 1.83
CA GLU A 91 -21.80 -3.44 1.96
C GLU A 91 -22.45 -3.10 0.61
N HIS A 92 -21.65 -2.64 -0.35
CA HIS A 92 -22.12 -2.12 -1.64
C HIS A 92 -21.56 -2.87 -2.85
N GLY A 93 -20.89 -4.01 -2.67
CA GLY A 93 -20.29 -4.81 -3.76
C GLY A 93 -21.27 -5.23 -4.86
N ASP A 94 -22.56 -5.32 -4.55
CA ASP A 94 -23.59 -5.61 -5.54
C ASP A 94 -23.79 -4.47 -6.54
N LYS A 95 -23.55 -3.23 -6.11
CA LYS A 95 -23.80 -2.00 -6.87
C LYS A 95 -22.53 -1.30 -7.35
N LEU A 96 -21.42 -1.47 -6.64
CA LEU A 96 -20.15 -0.79 -6.85
C LEU A 96 -19.02 -1.81 -6.78
N THR A 97 -18.14 -1.81 -7.78
CA THR A 97 -16.89 -2.56 -7.73
C THR A 97 -15.79 -1.64 -7.20
N ILE A 98 -14.99 -2.10 -6.25
CA ILE A 98 -13.80 -1.37 -5.82
C ILE A 98 -12.58 -2.02 -6.45
N ALA A 99 -11.82 -1.22 -7.20
CA ALA A 99 -10.59 -1.62 -7.85
C ALA A 99 -9.40 -0.94 -7.19
N LYS A 100 -8.29 -1.64 -7.01
CA LYS A 100 -7.05 -1.11 -6.42
C LYS A 100 -5.98 -1.08 -7.50
N LEU A 101 -5.36 0.09 -7.69
CA LEU A 101 -4.28 0.29 -8.65
C LEU A 101 -3.06 0.83 -7.94
N ASP A 102 -1.96 0.06 -8.00
CA ASP A 102 -0.66 0.50 -7.48
C ASP A 102 0.00 1.44 -8.49
N ILE A 103 0.19 2.70 -8.11
CA ILE A 103 0.78 3.70 -9.01
C ILE A 103 2.28 3.51 -9.25
N ASP A 104 2.99 2.78 -8.37
CA ASP A 104 4.42 2.49 -8.57
C ASP A 104 4.61 1.45 -9.68
N ALA A 105 3.71 0.46 -9.74
CA ALA A 105 3.71 -0.58 -10.77
C ALA A 105 3.04 -0.14 -12.08
N ASN A 106 2.13 0.85 -12.02
CA ASN A 106 1.25 1.25 -13.12
C ASN A 106 1.35 2.76 -13.41
N PRO A 107 2.53 3.26 -13.83
CA PRO A 107 2.76 4.69 -14.07
C PRO A 107 2.02 5.22 -15.32
N GLY A 108 1.58 4.34 -16.22
CA GLY A 108 0.80 4.73 -17.42
C GLY A 108 -0.55 5.30 -17.00
N THR A 109 -1.35 4.48 -16.31
CA THR A 109 -2.69 4.89 -15.84
C THR A 109 -2.62 6.08 -14.88
N GLN A 110 -1.58 6.14 -14.02
CA GLN A 110 -1.35 7.30 -13.14
C GLN A 110 -1.22 8.62 -13.91
N ARG A 111 -0.49 8.60 -15.03
CA ARG A 111 -0.30 9.80 -15.89
C ARG A 111 -1.55 10.14 -16.67
N ASP A 112 -2.23 9.15 -17.23
CA ASP A 112 -3.42 9.35 -18.07
C ASP A 112 -4.55 10.02 -17.31
N TYR A 113 -4.74 9.64 -16.03
CA TYR A 113 -5.74 10.24 -15.15
C TYR A 113 -5.20 11.36 -14.27
N GLN A 114 -3.96 11.83 -14.54
CA GLN A 114 -3.34 12.97 -13.86
C GLN A 114 -3.35 12.86 -12.32
N VAL A 115 -3.10 11.65 -11.80
CA VAL A 115 -3.08 11.40 -10.36
C VAL A 115 -1.74 11.87 -9.80
N MET A 116 -1.72 13.11 -9.31
CA MET A 116 -0.50 13.77 -8.80
C MET A 116 -0.33 13.64 -7.27
N SER A 117 -1.34 13.13 -6.58
CA SER A 117 -1.35 12.99 -5.12
C SER A 117 -2.13 11.75 -4.73
N ILE A 118 -1.61 10.98 -3.78
CA ILE A 118 -2.30 9.81 -3.24
C ILE A 118 -2.62 10.03 -1.76
N PRO A 119 -3.73 9.47 -1.23
CA PRO A 119 -4.72 8.66 -1.96
C PRO A 119 -5.59 9.52 -2.90
N THR A 120 -5.87 8.99 -4.08
CA THR A 120 -6.87 9.52 -5.00
C THR A 120 -7.80 8.40 -5.41
N LEU A 121 -9.09 8.67 -5.41
CA LEU A 121 -10.14 7.75 -5.78
C LEU A 121 -10.86 8.30 -6.99
N ILE A 122 -10.99 7.52 -8.05
CA ILE A 122 -11.72 7.92 -9.26
C ILE A 122 -12.83 6.91 -9.51
N LEU A 123 -14.06 7.39 -9.56
CA LEU A 123 -15.23 6.60 -9.92
C LEU A 123 -15.41 6.62 -11.43
N PHE A 124 -15.49 5.45 -12.03
CA PHE A 124 -15.81 5.23 -13.43
C PHE A 124 -17.23 4.71 -13.58
N LYS A 125 -17.98 5.23 -14.54
CA LYS A 125 -19.34 4.78 -14.88
C LYS A 125 -19.51 4.80 -16.39
N GLY A 126 -19.81 3.65 -16.98
CA GLY A 126 -19.91 3.51 -18.44
C GLY A 126 -18.64 3.91 -19.18
N GLY A 127 -17.48 3.48 -18.66
CA GLY A 127 -16.17 3.76 -19.25
C GLY A 127 -15.69 5.20 -19.16
N LYS A 128 -16.34 6.06 -18.36
CA LYS A 128 -15.95 7.47 -18.19
C LYS A 128 -15.76 7.81 -16.72
N PRO A 129 -14.80 8.69 -16.38
CA PRO A 129 -14.65 9.21 -15.02
C PRO A 129 -15.87 10.06 -14.67
N ALA A 130 -16.64 9.60 -13.68
CA ALA A 130 -17.84 10.26 -13.17
C ALA A 130 -17.53 11.20 -12.01
N LYS A 131 -16.57 10.82 -11.16
CA LYS A 131 -16.19 11.58 -9.97
C LYS A 131 -14.73 11.33 -9.62
N GLN A 132 -14.03 12.37 -9.20
CA GLN A 132 -12.68 12.28 -8.63
C GLN A 132 -12.69 12.81 -7.20
N ILE A 133 -12.08 12.06 -6.31
CA ILE A 133 -11.97 12.36 -4.89
C ILE A 133 -10.49 12.31 -4.53
N VAL A 134 -9.91 13.46 -4.20
CA VAL A 134 -8.50 13.54 -3.82
C VAL A 134 -8.40 13.64 -2.30
N GLY A 135 -7.47 12.88 -1.72
CA GLY A 135 -7.16 12.87 -0.30
C GLY A 135 -7.86 11.77 0.50
N ALA A 136 -7.35 11.54 1.71
CA ALA A 136 -7.87 10.52 2.61
C ALA A 136 -9.21 10.99 3.21
N LYS A 137 -10.27 10.22 2.98
CA LYS A 137 -11.60 10.46 3.54
C LYS A 137 -12.04 9.22 4.34
N GLY A 138 -12.78 9.45 5.42
CA GLY A 138 -13.41 8.37 6.18
C GLY A 138 -14.66 7.81 5.49
N LYS A 139 -15.17 6.67 5.97
CA LYS A 139 -16.32 5.93 5.39
C LYS A 139 -17.52 6.83 5.10
N ALA A 140 -17.97 7.59 6.09
CA ALA A 140 -19.15 8.44 5.96
C ALA A 140 -18.99 9.57 4.93
N ALA A 141 -17.76 10.05 4.69
CA ALA A 141 -17.50 11.04 3.67
C ALA A 141 -17.44 10.39 2.28
N LEU A 142 -16.80 9.22 2.16
CA LEU A 142 -16.77 8.45 0.91
C LEU A 142 -18.18 8.04 0.48
N LEU A 143 -18.99 7.48 1.38
CA LEU A 143 -20.37 7.11 1.08
C LEU A 143 -21.19 8.30 0.59
N ARG A 144 -21.02 9.49 1.17
CA ARG A 144 -21.69 10.71 0.69
C ARG A 144 -21.31 11.06 -0.74
N GLU A 145 -20.03 10.97 -1.10
CA GLU A 145 -19.56 11.25 -2.46
C GLU A 145 -20.01 10.17 -3.47
N LEU A 146 -20.17 8.94 -3.01
CA LEU A 146 -20.60 7.81 -3.83
C LEU A 146 -22.13 7.74 -3.99
N SER A 147 -22.89 8.28 -3.03
CA SER A 147 -24.36 8.23 -3.01
C SER A 147 -25.02 8.81 -4.26
N ASP A 148 -24.36 9.77 -4.92
CA ASP A 148 -24.85 10.37 -6.17
C ASP A 148 -24.76 9.40 -7.38
N HIS A 149 -24.06 8.27 -7.23
CA HIS A 149 -23.71 7.38 -8.32
C HIS A 149 -24.09 5.90 -8.12
N ILE A 150 -24.47 5.47 -6.90
CA ILE A 150 -24.83 4.08 -6.50
C ILE A 150 -26.29 3.94 -5.99
#